data_AF-A0A6N7G4S1-F1
#
_entry.id   AF-A0A6N7G4S1-F1
#
_cell.length_a   1.000
_cell.length_b   1.000
_cell.length_c   1.000
_cell.angle_alpha   90.00
_cell.angle_beta   90.00
_cell.angle_gamma   90.00
#
_symmetry.space_group_name_H-M   'P 1'
#
loop_
_entity.id
_entity.type
_entity.pdbx_description
1 polymer ?
#
loop_
_entity_poly.entity_id
_entity_poly.type
_entity_poly.pdbx_seq_one_letter_code
_entity_poly.pdbx_strand_id
1 'polypeptide(L)'
;MQENARSWTYVLVTPDGLLTGYLPWLLDSLQCNGLAPVAGRLIRVTSATMLNIYAPPGKPFPSRLPPRRKFDLWYGLGPGCVLLLHRDGDDACAAMSEFKGATNPREAGHDTIRHHGENCLTNIVHCPDNEAQAADELAQLVGEKSAVSLQRLANSPDERVRRLTVDSLEDSLPAYSGPEALSTPLIVNKLRLRVVGYMAAHESATSAVLSTLTETRETLRREHSEIRQQTTSADRADIARTYDDQLQSALVGIARQLGDTAAEDTNAGIATITRLFNEARLLEDGGKPSTPPDSGAQENLTTTLREQPLYVAETELAALELSM
;
A
#
# COMPACT_ATOMS: atom_id res chain seq x y z
N MET A 1 6.29 17.65 35.39
CA MET A 1 5.52 16.97 34.33
C MET A 1 6.46 15.97 33.70
N GLN A 2 6.26 14.67 33.97
CA GLN A 2 6.86 13.64 33.13
C GLN A 2 6.33 13.87 31.71
N GLU A 3 7.21 13.96 30.72
CA GLU A 3 6.80 13.78 29.33
C GLU A 3 6.02 12.47 29.30
N ASN A 4 4.72 12.52 28.94
CA ASN A 4 3.95 11.31 28.71
C ASN A 4 4.76 10.47 27.72
N ALA A 5 5.18 9.28 28.14
CA ALA A 5 5.92 8.39 27.27
C ALA A 5 5.04 8.13 26.03
N ARG A 6 5.48 8.63 24.88
CA ARG A 6 4.85 8.34 23.60
C ARG A 6 5.20 6.90 23.25
N SER A 7 4.18 6.08 22.98
CA SER A 7 4.38 4.70 22.56
C SER A 7 3.86 4.52 21.14
N TRP A 8 4.46 3.57 20.42
CA TRP A 8 4.08 3.26 19.06
C TRP A 8 4.11 1.75 18.82
N THR A 9 3.40 1.33 17.77
CA THR A 9 3.49 -0.02 17.23
C THR A 9 3.11 0.02 15.76
N TYR A 10 3.09 -1.14 15.11
CA TYR A 10 2.48 -1.28 13.80
C TYR A 10 1.45 -2.41 13.82
N VAL A 11 0.47 -2.33 12.93
CA VAL A 11 -0.39 -3.46 12.58
C VAL A 11 -0.22 -3.76 11.09
N LEU A 12 0.05 -5.01 10.77
CA LEU A 12 -0.04 -5.53 9.41
C LEU A 12 -1.44 -6.07 9.20
N VAL A 13 -2.25 -5.35 8.42
CA VAL A 13 -3.48 -5.89 7.84
C VAL A 13 -3.07 -6.90 6.77
N THR A 14 -3.39 -8.16 7.01
CA THR A 14 -3.05 -9.25 6.10
C THR A 14 -3.97 -9.24 4.87
N PRO A 15 -3.61 -9.92 3.76
CA PRO A 15 -4.38 -9.84 2.53
C PRO A 15 -5.85 -10.21 2.67
N ASP A 16 -6.19 -11.17 3.54
CA ASP A 16 -7.57 -11.52 3.87
C ASP A 16 -8.36 -10.34 4.47
N GLY A 17 -7.75 -9.53 5.34
CA GLY A 17 -8.40 -8.34 5.88
C GLY A 17 -8.70 -7.28 4.82
N LEU A 18 -7.81 -7.11 3.84
CA LEU A 18 -8.05 -6.18 2.73
C LEU A 18 -9.11 -6.72 1.74
N LEU A 19 -9.02 -8.00 1.38
CA LEU A 19 -9.92 -8.66 0.44
C LEU A 19 -11.36 -8.77 0.94
N THR A 20 -11.54 -8.92 2.24
CA THR A 20 -12.87 -9.00 2.87
C THR A 20 -13.49 -7.63 3.16
N GLY A 21 -12.81 -6.53 2.79
CA GLY A 21 -13.30 -5.18 3.01
C GLY A 21 -13.30 -4.75 4.48
N TYR A 22 -12.40 -5.32 5.30
CA TYR A 22 -12.36 -5.09 6.74
C TYR A 22 -11.68 -3.77 7.14
N LEU A 23 -10.89 -3.19 6.22
CA LEU A 23 -10.07 -2.00 6.49
C LEU A 23 -10.86 -0.81 7.08
N PRO A 24 -12.04 -0.42 6.58
CA PRO A 24 -12.77 0.74 7.12
C PRO A 24 -13.15 0.55 8.59
N TRP A 25 -13.71 -0.63 8.92
CA TRP A 25 -14.06 -0.98 10.31
C TRP A 25 -12.83 -0.97 11.21
N LEU A 26 -11.69 -1.48 10.72
CA LEU A 26 -10.46 -1.53 11.50
C LEU A 26 -9.95 -0.13 11.83
N LEU A 27 -9.93 0.78 10.85
CA LEU A 27 -9.49 2.16 11.05
C LEU A 27 -10.33 2.88 12.11
N ASP A 28 -11.66 2.77 12.01
CA ASP A 28 -12.58 3.36 12.99
C ASP A 28 -12.37 2.75 14.38
N SER A 29 -12.22 1.43 14.45
CA SER A 29 -12.09 0.72 15.73
C SER A 29 -10.74 0.98 16.40
N LEU A 30 -9.65 1.12 15.65
CA LEU A 30 -8.34 1.52 16.18
C LEU A 30 -8.44 2.88 16.89
N GLN A 31 -9.05 3.87 16.25
CA GLN A 31 -9.25 5.20 16.83
C GLN A 31 -10.10 5.15 18.11
N CYS A 32 -11.20 4.39 18.10
CA CYS A 32 -12.04 4.18 19.28
C CYS A 32 -11.31 3.52 20.45
N ASN A 33 -10.29 2.70 20.16
CA ASN A 33 -9.43 2.06 21.16
C ASN A 33 -8.19 2.90 21.54
N GLY A 34 -8.15 4.19 21.14
CA GLY A 34 -7.06 5.09 21.47
C GLY A 34 -5.74 4.78 20.73
N LEU A 35 -5.80 4.01 19.65
CA LEU A 35 -4.68 3.73 18.75
C LEU A 35 -4.85 4.58 17.49
N ALA A 36 -4.12 5.69 17.40
CA ALA A 36 -4.22 6.59 16.25
C ALA A 36 -3.38 6.04 15.08
N PRO A 37 -3.97 5.72 13.90
CA PRO A 37 -3.20 5.43 12.71
C PRO A 37 -2.59 6.73 12.16
N VAL A 38 -1.28 6.80 12.04
CA VAL A 38 -0.55 8.04 11.67
C VAL A 38 0.17 7.96 10.33
N ALA A 39 0.47 6.75 9.87
CA ALA A 39 0.97 6.49 8.53
C ALA A 39 0.49 5.11 8.06
N GLY A 40 0.33 4.94 6.75
CA GLY A 40 -0.11 3.69 6.13
C GLY A 40 0.65 3.38 4.85
N ARG A 41 0.88 2.10 4.55
CA ARG A 41 1.53 1.66 3.32
C ARG A 41 1.05 0.29 2.85
N LEU A 42 0.67 0.17 1.58
CA LEU A 42 0.49 -1.12 0.94
C LEU A 42 1.85 -1.74 0.62
N ILE A 43 2.00 -3.02 0.94
CA ILE A 43 3.27 -3.75 0.80
C ILE A 43 3.05 -5.12 0.16
N ARG A 44 4.10 -5.61 -0.52
CA ARG A 44 4.19 -7.02 -0.87
C ARG A 44 4.55 -7.80 0.38
N VAL A 45 3.70 -8.71 0.82
CA VAL A 45 4.05 -9.63 1.91
C VAL A 45 4.53 -10.93 1.30
N THR A 46 5.78 -11.33 1.59
CA THR A 46 6.31 -12.61 1.12
C THR A 46 6.22 -13.66 2.21
N SER A 47 6.03 -14.92 1.81
CA SER A 47 6.08 -16.05 2.75
C SER A 47 7.42 -16.12 3.48
N ALA A 48 8.52 -15.77 2.81
CA ALA A 48 9.86 -15.75 3.41
C ALA A 48 9.93 -14.73 4.56
N THR A 49 9.46 -13.50 4.32
CA THR A 49 9.37 -12.46 5.34
C THR A 49 8.52 -12.92 6.52
N MET A 50 7.32 -13.46 6.26
CA MET A 50 6.43 -13.89 7.36
C MET A 50 6.98 -15.09 8.12
N LEU A 51 7.61 -16.06 7.45
CA LEU A 51 8.25 -17.18 8.13
C LEU A 51 9.38 -16.73 9.05
N ASN A 52 10.17 -15.73 8.65
CA ASN A 52 11.21 -15.15 9.50
C ASN A 52 10.62 -14.44 10.72
N ILE A 53 9.48 -13.75 10.56
CA ILE A 53 8.76 -13.11 11.67
C ILE A 53 8.20 -14.17 12.64
N TYR A 54 7.53 -15.21 12.13
CA TYR A 54 6.91 -16.25 12.96
C TYR A 54 7.89 -17.27 13.56
N ALA A 55 9.06 -17.44 12.94
CA ALA A 55 10.14 -18.30 13.43
C ALA A 55 11.49 -17.57 13.34
N PRO A 56 11.74 -16.60 14.23
CA PRO A 56 12.98 -15.83 14.21
C PRO A 56 14.20 -16.72 14.33
N PRO A 57 15.29 -16.45 13.58
CA PRO A 57 16.53 -17.19 13.70
C PRO A 57 17.02 -17.22 15.15
N GLY A 58 17.44 -18.39 15.62
CA GLY A 58 17.94 -18.57 17.00
C GLY A 58 16.87 -18.73 18.08
N LYS A 59 15.57 -18.67 17.73
CA LYS A 59 14.47 -19.06 18.63
C LYS A 59 13.98 -20.49 18.30
N PRO A 60 13.45 -21.23 19.28
CA PRO A 60 12.84 -22.53 19.01
C PRO A 60 11.74 -22.40 17.96
N PHE A 61 11.82 -23.24 16.92
CA PHE A 61 10.79 -23.25 15.88
C PHE A 61 9.45 -23.62 16.51
N PRO A 62 8.36 -22.87 16.27
CA PRO A 62 7.08 -23.19 16.88
C PRO A 62 6.64 -24.60 16.48
N SER A 63 6.15 -25.37 17.44
CA SER A 63 5.79 -26.78 17.25
C SER A 63 4.71 -27.03 16.20
N ARG A 64 4.00 -25.98 15.76
CA ARG A 64 3.00 -26.01 14.69
C ARG A 64 2.97 -24.70 13.89
N LEU A 65 3.96 -24.51 13.01
CA LEU A 65 3.77 -23.58 11.89
C LEU A 65 3.15 -24.29 10.68
N PRO A 66 2.24 -23.63 9.94
CA PRO A 66 1.81 -24.12 8.64
C PRO A 66 2.99 -24.35 7.71
N PRO A 67 2.93 -25.33 6.78
CA PRO A 67 3.92 -25.46 5.72
C PRO A 67 4.05 -24.16 4.92
N ARG A 68 5.26 -23.83 4.44
CA ARG A 68 5.54 -22.64 3.62
C ARG A 68 4.54 -22.44 2.47
N ARG A 69 4.11 -23.53 1.81
CA ARG A 69 3.11 -23.47 0.73
C ARG A 69 1.80 -22.80 1.16
N LYS A 70 1.36 -22.94 2.41
CA LYS A 70 0.18 -22.22 2.92
C LYS A 70 0.44 -20.73 3.05
N PHE A 71 1.64 -20.34 3.51
CA PHE A 71 2.05 -18.93 3.52
C PHE A 71 2.10 -18.34 2.11
N ASP A 72 2.68 -19.08 1.15
CA ASP A 72 2.71 -18.66 -0.26
C ASP A 72 1.29 -18.41 -0.81
N LEU A 73 0.35 -19.31 -0.53
CA LEU A 73 -1.04 -19.15 -0.97
C LEU A 73 -1.73 -17.96 -0.31
N TRP A 74 -1.60 -17.78 1.00
CA TRP A 74 -2.32 -16.74 1.74
C TRP A 74 -1.74 -15.35 1.56
N TYR A 75 -0.43 -15.21 1.69
CA TYR A 75 0.23 -13.94 1.48
C TYR A 75 0.38 -13.59 -0.01
N GLY A 76 0.15 -14.56 -0.91
CA GLY A 76 0.03 -14.34 -2.35
C GLY A 76 -1.34 -13.90 -2.84
N LEU A 77 -2.37 -13.85 -1.99
CA LEU A 77 -3.73 -13.43 -2.41
C LEU A 77 -3.81 -11.95 -2.85
N GLY A 78 -2.90 -11.11 -2.36
CA GLY A 78 -2.92 -9.68 -2.60
C GLY A 78 -1.87 -8.94 -1.76
N PRO A 79 -1.92 -7.60 -1.72
CA PRO A 79 -1.07 -6.83 -0.83
C PRO A 79 -1.42 -7.07 0.64
N GLY A 80 -0.47 -6.76 1.52
CA GLY A 80 -0.78 -6.40 2.91
C GLY A 80 -0.77 -4.89 3.08
N CYS A 81 -1.26 -4.40 4.21
CA CYS A 81 -1.16 -2.99 4.59
C CYS A 81 -0.50 -2.86 5.96
N VAL A 82 0.60 -2.11 6.04
CA VAL A 82 1.19 -1.70 7.32
C VAL A 82 0.55 -0.38 7.73
N LEU A 83 0.00 -0.33 8.93
CA LEU A 83 -0.43 0.89 9.60
C LEU A 83 0.49 1.15 10.79
N LEU A 84 1.05 2.35 10.88
CA LEU A 84 1.79 2.81 12.05
C LEU A 84 0.79 3.42 13.03
N LEU A 85 0.87 2.97 14.27
CA LEU A 85 -0.03 3.36 15.34
C LEU A 85 0.72 4.17 16.38
N HIS A 86 0.13 5.27 16.78
CA HIS A 86 0.59 6.12 17.87
C HIS A 86 -0.40 6.04 19.04
N ARG A 87 0.14 6.05 20.27
CA ARG A 87 -0.67 6.13 21.49
C ARG A 87 -0.04 7.08 22.50
N ASP A 88 -0.85 8.01 23.00
CA ASP A 88 -0.45 8.96 24.03
C ASP A 88 -0.62 8.36 25.43
N GLY A 89 0.45 8.42 26.23
CA GLY A 89 0.38 8.18 27.68
C GLY A 89 0.14 6.73 28.12
N ASP A 90 0.18 5.76 27.20
CA ASP A 90 0.02 4.34 27.48
C ASP A 90 0.72 3.50 26.40
N ASP A 91 0.95 2.22 26.68
CA ASP A 91 1.66 1.28 25.79
C ASP A 91 0.80 0.93 24.56
N ALA A 92 1.31 1.26 23.36
CA ALA A 92 0.63 1.00 22.09
C ALA A 92 0.62 -0.49 21.73
N CYS A 93 1.69 -1.23 22.04
CA CYS A 93 1.78 -2.68 21.80
C CYS A 93 0.81 -3.43 22.71
N ALA A 94 0.70 -3.04 23.98
CA ALA A 94 -0.24 -3.64 24.92
C ALA A 94 -1.69 -3.43 24.48
N ALA A 95 -2.08 -2.18 24.15
CA ALA A 95 -3.43 -1.91 23.62
C ALA A 95 -3.72 -2.67 22.33
N MET A 96 -2.77 -2.69 21.40
CA MET A 96 -2.95 -3.42 20.15
C MET A 96 -3.07 -4.93 20.39
N SER A 97 -2.31 -5.49 21.35
CA SER A 97 -2.39 -6.91 21.70
C SER A 97 -3.74 -7.29 22.32
N GLU A 98 -4.25 -6.45 23.22
CA GLU A 98 -5.58 -6.61 23.82
C GLU A 98 -6.67 -6.54 22.73
N PHE A 99 -6.64 -5.50 21.89
CA PHE A 99 -7.63 -5.28 20.85
C PHE A 99 -7.55 -6.31 19.70
N LYS A 100 -6.35 -6.85 19.41
CA LYS A 100 -6.13 -7.92 18.43
C LYS A 100 -6.85 -9.21 18.84
N GLY A 101 -6.84 -9.55 20.12
CA GLY A 101 -7.47 -10.77 20.63
C GLY A 101 -6.69 -12.07 20.34
N ALA A 102 -7.26 -13.19 20.79
CA ALA A 102 -6.64 -14.51 20.69
C ALA A 102 -6.38 -14.92 19.21
N THR A 103 -5.30 -15.66 18.97
CA THR A 103 -4.90 -16.09 17.61
C THR A 103 -5.97 -16.94 16.92
N ASN A 104 -6.69 -17.78 17.67
CA ASN A 104 -7.82 -18.55 17.18
C ASN A 104 -9.10 -17.68 17.29
N PRO A 105 -9.76 -17.33 16.17
CA PRO A 105 -10.98 -16.51 16.18
C PRO A 105 -12.08 -17.02 17.13
N ARG A 106 -12.18 -18.35 17.31
CA ARG A 106 -13.17 -18.97 18.21
C ARG A 106 -12.92 -18.69 19.69
N GLU A 107 -11.71 -18.31 20.04
CA GLU A 107 -11.28 -17.99 21.41
C GLU A 107 -11.13 -16.47 21.60
N ALA A 108 -11.26 -15.68 20.53
CA ALA A 108 -11.15 -14.24 20.56
C ALA A 108 -12.46 -13.60 21.07
N GLY A 109 -12.34 -12.56 21.89
CA GLY A 109 -13.50 -11.83 22.41
C GLY A 109 -14.27 -11.14 21.29
N HIS A 110 -15.60 -11.05 21.42
CA HIS A 110 -16.49 -10.54 20.36
C HIS A 110 -16.12 -9.16 19.81
N ASP A 111 -15.52 -8.30 20.64
CA ASP A 111 -15.15 -6.93 20.27
C ASP A 111 -13.69 -6.82 19.77
N THR A 112 -12.98 -7.95 19.63
CA THR A 112 -11.57 -7.98 19.18
C THR A 112 -11.44 -8.26 17.70
N ILE A 113 -10.37 -7.77 17.06
CA ILE A 113 -10.18 -7.88 15.61
C ILE A 113 -10.25 -9.34 15.13
N ARG A 114 -9.55 -10.25 15.81
CA ARG A 114 -9.45 -11.65 15.36
C ARG A 114 -10.74 -12.43 15.51
N HIS A 115 -11.74 -11.94 16.24
CA HIS A 115 -13.06 -12.56 16.27
C HIS A 115 -13.71 -12.64 14.89
N HIS A 116 -13.42 -11.66 14.02
CA HIS A 116 -13.91 -11.60 12.65
C HIS A 116 -13.10 -12.45 11.67
N GLY A 117 -12.03 -13.10 12.14
CA GLY A 117 -11.20 -13.99 11.35
C GLY A 117 -11.85 -15.33 11.06
N GLU A 118 -11.47 -15.96 9.94
CA GLU A 118 -11.97 -17.27 9.54
C GLU A 118 -11.25 -18.42 10.28
N ASN A 119 -9.94 -18.28 10.50
CA ASN A 119 -9.11 -19.25 11.24
C ASN A 119 -7.76 -18.63 11.64
N CYS A 120 -6.90 -19.38 12.32
CA CYS A 120 -5.60 -18.89 12.82
C CYS A 120 -4.63 -18.35 11.74
N LEU A 121 -4.86 -18.61 10.46
CA LEU A 121 -4.02 -18.12 9.35
C LEU A 121 -4.64 -16.96 8.58
N THR A 122 -5.94 -16.80 8.69
CA THR A 122 -6.73 -15.74 8.05
C THR A 122 -7.53 -15.06 9.15
N ASN A 123 -6.80 -14.43 10.06
CA ASN A 123 -7.31 -13.70 11.22
C ASN A 123 -7.04 -12.20 11.11
N ILE A 124 -6.99 -11.69 9.87
CA ILE A 124 -7.06 -10.26 9.49
C ILE A 124 -5.80 -9.44 9.81
N VAL A 125 -5.14 -9.68 10.96
CA VAL A 125 -4.00 -8.85 11.40
C VAL A 125 -2.87 -9.61 12.08
N HIS A 126 -1.68 -9.08 11.88
CA HIS A 126 -0.48 -9.35 12.68
C HIS A 126 -0.02 -8.06 13.39
N CYS A 127 0.47 -8.17 14.62
CA CYS A 127 1.13 -7.08 15.32
C CYS A 127 2.22 -7.64 16.26
N PRO A 128 3.30 -6.89 16.49
CA PRO A 128 4.41 -7.27 17.36
C PRO A 128 3.99 -7.21 18.84
N ASP A 129 4.74 -7.90 19.71
CA ASP A 129 4.42 -7.95 21.14
C ASP A 129 5.03 -6.78 21.94
N ASN A 130 6.03 -6.08 21.39
CA ASN A 130 6.70 -4.93 22.00
C ASN A 130 7.41 -4.06 20.95
N GLU A 131 7.83 -2.85 21.33
CA GLU A 131 8.44 -1.88 20.40
C GLU A 131 9.75 -2.37 19.76
N ALA A 132 10.56 -3.16 20.47
CA ALA A 132 11.80 -3.70 19.91
C ALA A 132 11.51 -4.67 18.77
N GLN A 133 10.56 -5.60 18.98
CA GLN A 133 10.07 -6.47 17.91
C GLN A 133 9.37 -5.66 16.81
N ALA A 134 8.65 -4.60 17.16
CA ALA A 134 8.00 -3.74 16.19
C ALA A 134 9.01 -3.14 15.20
N ALA A 135 10.14 -2.65 15.69
CA ALA A 135 11.20 -2.10 14.86
C ALA A 135 11.84 -3.18 13.95
N ASP A 136 12.20 -4.33 14.53
CA ASP A 136 12.85 -5.44 13.81
C ASP A 136 11.95 -6.04 12.72
N GLU A 137 10.67 -6.26 13.02
CA GLU A 137 9.72 -6.81 12.06
C GLU A 137 9.36 -5.78 10.98
N LEU A 138 9.19 -4.51 11.34
CA LEU A 138 8.92 -3.45 10.37
C LEU A 138 10.08 -3.32 9.36
N ALA A 139 11.33 -3.41 9.83
CA ALA A 139 12.50 -3.42 8.95
C ALA A 139 12.50 -4.62 7.98
N GLN A 140 12.04 -5.79 8.42
CA GLN A 140 11.88 -6.95 7.53
C GLN A 140 10.75 -6.79 6.51
N LEU A 141 9.68 -6.05 6.85
CA LEU A 141 8.52 -5.83 5.99
C LEU A 141 8.76 -4.76 4.92
N VAL A 142 9.46 -3.66 5.26
CA VAL A 142 9.59 -2.50 4.37
C VAL A 142 11.03 -2.08 4.07
N GLY A 143 12.01 -2.77 4.64
CA GLY A 143 13.43 -2.39 4.58
C GLY A 143 13.81 -1.33 5.63
N GLU A 144 15.08 -1.35 6.05
CA GLU A 144 15.59 -0.54 7.16
C GLU A 144 15.31 0.96 7.02
N LYS A 145 15.62 1.55 5.86
CA LYS A 145 15.40 2.99 5.62
C LYS A 145 13.93 3.38 5.75
N SER A 146 13.03 2.60 5.16
CA SER A 146 11.59 2.87 5.25
C SER A 146 11.07 2.66 6.67
N ALA A 147 11.55 1.64 7.38
CA ALA A 147 11.17 1.38 8.77
C ALA A 147 11.56 2.53 9.70
N VAL A 148 12.78 3.06 9.57
CA VAL A 148 13.23 4.23 10.34
C VAL A 148 12.35 5.45 10.05
N SER A 149 12.02 5.71 8.78
CA SER A 149 11.14 6.84 8.42
C SER A 149 9.74 6.69 9.02
N LEU A 150 9.14 5.51 8.89
CA LEU A 150 7.82 5.20 9.44
C LEU A 150 7.80 5.26 10.97
N GLN A 151 8.85 4.77 11.64
CA GLN A 151 8.99 4.86 13.09
C GLN A 151 9.09 6.33 13.54
N ARG A 152 9.81 7.20 12.81
CA ARG A 152 9.85 8.64 13.12
C ARG A 152 8.45 9.26 13.05
N LEU A 153 7.66 8.92 12.03
CA LEU A 153 6.28 9.39 11.89
C LEU A 153 5.38 8.92 13.03
N ALA A 154 5.58 7.70 13.53
CA ALA A 154 4.83 7.21 14.69
C ALA A 154 5.17 7.94 15.99
N ASN A 155 6.42 8.38 16.14
CA ASN A 155 6.88 9.15 17.28
C ASN A 155 6.57 10.66 17.19
N SER A 156 6.40 11.17 15.97
CA SER A 156 6.09 12.57 15.68
C SER A 156 5.07 12.62 14.52
N PRO A 157 3.78 12.39 14.82
CA PRO A 157 2.73 12.35 13.80
C PRO A 157 2.58 13.68 13.06
N ASP A 158 2.37 13.60 11.74
CA ASP A 158 1.96 14.74 10.89
C ASP A 158 0.63 14.41 10.23
N GLU A 159 -0.39 15.25 10.47
CA GLU A 159 -1.74 15.05 9.95
C GLU A 159 -1.79 15.04 8.41
N ARG A 160 -0.88 15.74 7.72
CA ARG A 160 -0.81 15.69 6.25
C ARG A 160 -0.33 14.33 5.80
N VAL A 161 0.65 13.73 6.49
CA VAL A 161 1.11 12.37 6.17
C VAL A 161 0.00 11.37 6.43
N ARG A 162 -0.73 11.49 7.55
CA ARG A 162 -1.92 10.66 7.82
C ARG A 162 -2.93 10.73 6.69
N ARG A 163 -3.27 11.93 6.24
CA ARG A 163 -4.21 12.15 5.11
C ARG A 163 -3.70 11.59 3.79
N LEU A 164 -2.42 11.79 3.49
CA LEU A 164 -1.81 11.32 2.25
C LEU A 164 -1.66 9.80 2.19
N THR A 165 -1.55 9.16 3.35
CA THR A 165 -1.35 7.71 3.48
C THR A 165 -2.63 7.00 3.90
N VAL A 166 -3.00 7.06 5.18
CA VAL A 166 -4.13 6.35 5.79
C VAL A 166 -5.46 6.68 5.10
N ASP A 167 -5.78 7.96 4.96
CA ASP A 167 -7.07 8.38 4.35
C ASP A 167 -7.11 8.19 2.82
N SER A 168 -6.01 7.73 2.22
CA SER A 168 -5.93 7.37 0.79
C SER A 168 -5.93 5.87 0.56
N LEU A 169 -5.89 5.05 1.62
CA LEU A 169 -5.68 3.60 1.47
C LEU A 169 -6.77 2.96 0.63
N GLU A 170 -8.05 3.19 0.98
CA GLU A 170 -9.19 2.62 0.25
C GLU A 170 -9.19 3.01 -1.23
N ASP A 171 -8.95 4.29 -1.52
CA ASP A 171 -8.88 4.77 -2.91
C ASP A 171 -7.77 4.07 -3.69
N SER A 172 -6.67 3.70 -3.03
CA SER A 172 -5.47 3.09 -3.63
C SER A 172 -5.48 1.55 -3.68
N LEU A 173 -6.44 0.89 -3.01
CA LEU A 173 -6.53 -0.57 -2.99
C LEU A 173 -6.77 -1.15 -4.39
N PRO A 174 -6.23 -2.35 -4.69
CA PRO A 174 -6.59 -3.10 -5.89
C PRO A 174 -8.11 -3.26 -6.01
N ALA A 175 -8.63 -3.14 -7.23
CA ALA A 175 -10.03 -3.46 -7.51
C ALA A 175 -10.13 -4.96 -7.85
N TYR A 176 -10.84 -5.73 -7.03
CA TYR A 176 -10.97 -7.18 -7.19
C TYR A 176 -12.20 -7.62 -8.01
N SER A 177 -13.16 -6.73 -8.21
CA SER A 177 -14.40 -7.04 -8.93
C SER A 177 -15.03 -5.78 -9.52
N GLY A 178 -16.04 -5.97 -10.38
CA GLY A 178 -16.79 -4.88 -11.00
C GLY A 178 -16.09 -4.25 -12.20
N PRO A 179 -16.70 -3.20 -12.78
CA PRO A 179 -16.19 -2.54 -14.00
C PRO A 179 -14.84 -1.84 -13.80
N GLU A 180 -14.45 -1.61 -12.54
CA GLU A 180 -13.21 -0.94 -12.16
C GLU A 180 -12.00 -1.88 -12.18
N ALA A 181 -12.22 -3.19 -11.99
CA ALA A 181 -11.16 -4.20 -11.84
C ALA A 181 -10.26 -4.35 -13.07
N LEU A 182 -10.75 -3.98 -14.25
CA LEU A 182 -10.03 -4.10 -15.52
C LEU A 182 -9.84 -2.75 -16.23
N SER A 183 -10.07 -1.63 -15.54
CA SER A 183 -9.94 -0.30 -16.14
C SER A 183 -8.52 0.23 -15.97
N THR A 184 -7.70 0.16 -17.02
CA THR A 184 -6.32 0.68 -17.02
C THR A 184 -6.19 2.11 -16.48
N PRO A 185 -7.06 3.07 -16.87
CA PRO A 185 -7.04 4.40 -16.27
C PRO A 185 -7.21 4.43 -14.74
N LEU A 186 -8.08 3.57 -14.19
CA LEU A 186 -8.29 3.49 -12.74
C LEU A 186 -7.11 2.80 -12.05
N ILE A 187 -6.54 1.77 -12.67
CA ILE A 187 -5.35 1.10 -12.15
C ILE A 187 -4.19 2.10 -12.07
N VAL A 188 -3.94 2.87 -13.13
CA VAL A 188 -2.93 3.94 -13.16
C VAL A 188 -3.17 4.97 -12.07
N ASN A 189 -4.40 5.48 -11.93
CA ASN A 189 -4.76 6.43 -10.88
C ASN A 189 -4.49 5.86 -9.46
N LYS A 190 -4.89 4.61 -9.21
CA LYS A 190 -4.64 3.90 -7.95
C LYS A 190 -3.15 3.75 -7.65
N LEU A 191 -2.34 3.40 -8.65
CA LEU A 191 -0.88 3.31 -8.52
C LEU A 191 -0.26 4.68 -8.18
N ARG A 192 -0.72 5.76 -8.83
CA ARG A 192 -0.27 7.12 -8.51
C ARG A 192 -0.62 7.54 -7.08
N LEU A 193 -1.79 7.16 -6.56
CA LEU A 193 -2.15 7.37 -5.15
C LEU A 193 -1.19 6.61 -4.20
N ARG A 194 -0.78 5.38 -4.54
CA ARG A 194 0.22 4.63 -3.76
C ARG A 194 1.58 5.35 -3.76
N VAL A 195 2.00 5.89 -4.91
CA VAL A 195 3.25 6.68 -5.03
C VAL A 195 3.18 7.94 -4.18
N VAL A 196 2.04 8.66 -4.16
CA VAL A 196 1.83 9.83 -3.29
C VAL A 196 2.01 9.46 -1.82
N GLY A 197 1.34 8.40 -1.35
CA GLY A 197 1.46 7.94 0.03
C GLY A 197 2.89 7.53 0.39
N TYR A 198 3.57 6.82 -0.52
CA TYR A 198 4.97 6.44 -0.34
C TYR A 198 5.89 7.66 -0.18
N MET A 199 5.80 8.64 -1.09
CA MET A 199 6.61 9.86 -1.03
C MET A 199 6.28 10.73 0.18
N ALA A 200 5.03 10.73 0.65
CA ALA A 200 4.63 11.43 1.87
C ALA A 200 5.30 10.86 3.14
N ALA A 201 5.60 9.56 3.13
CA ALA A 201 6.31 8.88 4.21
C ALA A 201 7.84 8.89 4.06
N HIS A 202 8.37 9.56 3.03
CA HIS A 202 9.80 9.63 2.77
C HIS A 202 10.52 10.53 3.80
N GLU A 203 11.74 10.17 4.20
CA GLU A 203 12.45 10.89 5.28
C GLU A 203 12.81 12.35 4.92
N SER A 204 12.98 12.63 3.63
CA SER A 204 13.25 13.98 3.09
C SER A 204 11.98 14.78 2.80
N ALA A 205 10.79 14.28 3.15
CA ALA A 205 9.52 14.97 2.87
C ALA A 205 9.41 16.26 3.70
N THR A 206 9.67 17.39 3.05
CA THR A 206 9.53 18.72 3.66
C THR A 206 8.07 19.17 3.68
N SER A 207 7.77 20.20 4.48
CA SER A 207 6.44 20.84 4.49
C SER A 207 5.99 21.29 3.09
N ALA A 208 6.90 21.79 2.26
CA ALA A 208 6.59 22.20 0.89
C ALA A 208 6.23 20.99 0.00
N VAL A 209 6.98 19.89 0.12
CA VAL A 209 6.69 18.64 -0.60
C VAL A 209 5.33 18.08 -0.18
N LEU A 210 5.01 18.06 1.11
CA LEU A 210 3.73 17.58 1.61
C LEU A 210 2.54 18.41 1.09
N SER A 211 2.71 19.73 0.95
CA SER A 211 1.69 20.58 0.32
C SER A 211 1.48 20.20 -1.15
N THR A 212 2.55 20.05 -1.93
CA THR A 212 2.43 19.65 -3.35
C THR A 212 1.83 18.24 -3.50
N LEU A 213 2.17 17.31 -2.61
CA LEU A 213 1.57 15.97 -2.58
C LEU A 213 0.07 16.03 -2.25
N THR A 214 -0.34 16.95 -1.37
CA THR A 214 -1.76 17.19 -1.05
C THR A 214 -2.53 17.67 -2.28
N GLU A 215 -2.00 18.65 -3.01
CA GLU A 215 -2.62 19.15 -4.25
C GLU A 215 -2.68 18.07 -5.34
N THR A 216 -1.61 17.28 -5.47
CA THR A 216 -1.54 16.15 -6.39
C THR A 216 -2.59 15.08 -6.04
N ARG A 217 -2.74 14.74 -4.76
CA ARG A 217 -3.78 13.80 -4.28
C ARG A 217 -5.19 14.28 -4.62
N GLU A 218 -5.51 15.54 -4.37
CA GLU A 218 -6.84 16.08 -4.69
C GLU A 218 -7.13 16.04 -6.19
N THR A 219 -6.10 16.25 -7.02
CA THR A 219 -6.20 16.10 -8.48
C THR A 219 -6.46 14.64 -8.87
N LEU A 220 -5.74 13.68 -8.28
CA LEU A 220 -5.99 12.25 -8.48
C LEU A 220 -7.39 11.83 -8.04
N ARG A 221 -7.90 12.34 -6.91
CA ARG A 221 -9.27 12.03 -6.45
C ARG A 221 -10.34 12.58 -7.39
N ARG A 222 -10.11 13.75 -7.99
CA ARG A 222 -11.00 14.32 -9.01
C ARG A 222 -11.02 13.44 -10.27
N GLU A 223 -9.84 13.12 -10.81
CA GLU A 223 -9.70 12.20 -11.94
C GLU A 223 -10.41 10.87 -11.65
N HIS A 224 -10.16 10.27 -10.48
CA HIS A 224 -10.78 9.01 -10.06
C HIS A 224 -12.31 9.09 -10.09
N SER A 225 -12.89 10.15 -9.50
CA SER A 225 -14.33 10.37 -9.49
C SER A 225 -14.91 10.51 -10.90
N GLU A 226 -14.25 11.27 -11.77
CA GLU A 226 -14.70 11.49 -13.14
C GLU A 226 -14.64 10.21 -13.98
N ILE A 227 -13.56 9.42 -13.83
CA ILE A 227 -13.40 8.12 -14.49
C ILE A 227 -14.49 7.13 -14.04
N ARG A 228 -14.81 7.06 -12.74
CA ARG A 228 -15.84 6.16 -12.20
C ARG A 228 -17.26 6.47 -12.70
N GLN A 229 -17.52 7.71 -13.11
CA GLN A 229 -18.81 8.12 -13.67
C GLN A 229 -18.99 7.68 -15.12
N GLN A 230 -17.93 7.23 -15.79
CA GLN A 230 -17.99 6.82 -17.19
C GLN A 230 -18.32 5.35 -17.36
N THR A 231 -19.22 5.05 -18.29
CA THR A 231 -19.64 3.68 -18.59
C THR A 231 -18.72 2.98 -19.59
N THR A 232 -18.06 3.72 -20.49
CA THR A 232 -17.21 3.14 -21.54
C THR A 232 -15.72 3.24 -21.21
N SER A 233 -14.91 2.33 -21.76
CA SER A 233 -13.45 2.39 -21.62
C SER A 233 -12.86 3.61 -22.33
N ALA A 234 -13.44 4.00 -23.48
CA ALA A 234 -12.99 5.15 -24.25
C ALA A 234 -13.13 6.45 -23.47
N ASP A 235 -14.31 6.70 -22.87
CA ASP A 235 -14.54 7.91 -22.08
C ASP A 235 -13.62 7.98 -20.85
N ARG A 236 -13.38 6.83 -20.19
CA ARG A 236 -12.41 6.73 -19.08
C ARG A 236 -11.00 7.11 -19.51
N ALA A 237 -10.57 6.64 -20.67
CA ALA A 237 -9.26 6.95 -21.23
C ALA A 237 -9.15 8.43 -21.63
N ASP A 238 -10.20 8.99 -22.22
CA ASP A 238 -10.26 10.40 -22.62
C ASP A 238 -10.10 11.31 -21.40
N ILE A 239 -10.83 11.03 -20.31
CA ILE A 239 -10.69 11.76 -19.03
C ILE A 239 -9.26 11.65 -18.49
N ALA A 240 -8.70 10.45 -18.36
CA ALA A 240 -7.36 10.28 -17.81
C ALA A 240 -6.28 11.05 -18.58
N ARG A 241 -6.39 11.11 -19.92
CA ARG A 241 -5.46 11.89 -20.75
C ARG A 241 -5.49 13.39 -20.46
N THR A 242 -6.62 13.95 -20.01
CA THR A 242 -6.68 15.37 -19.63
C THR A 242 -5.87 15.70 -18.38
N TYR A 243 -5.61 14.71 -17.51
CA TYR A 243 -4.86 14.87 -16.27
C TYR A 243 -3.39 14.42 -16.38
N ASP A 244 -3.06 13.59 -17.37
CA ASP A 244 -1.84 12.79 -17.39
C ASP A 244 -0.55 13.63 -17.34
N ASP A 245 -0.43 14.64 -18.20
CA ASP A 245 0.77 15.51 -18.27
C ASP A 245 1.01 16.25 -16.96
N GLN A 246 -0.05 16.79 -16.34
CA GLN A 246 0.03 17.52 -15.08
C GLN A 246 0.45 16.58 -13.93
N LEU A 247 -0.23 15.44 -13.81
CA LEU A 247 0.04 14.46 -12.75
C LEU A 247 1.43 13.86 -12.87
N GLN A 248 1.84 13.49 -14.09
CA GLN A 248 3.16 12.93 -14.35
C GLN A 248 4.26 13.94 -14.02
N SER A 249 4.11 15.18 -14.48
CA SER A 249 5.09 16.25 -14.21
C SER A 249 5.21 16.54 -12.71
N ALA A 250 4.08 16.58 -12.00
CA ALA A 250 4.07 16.80 -10.55
C ALA A 250 4.77 15.65 -9.80
N LEU A 251 4.41 14.40 -10.07
CA LEU A 251 4.97 13.23 -9.38
C LEU A 251 6.48 13.07 -9.63
N VAL A 252 6.93 13.24 -10.88
CA VAL A 252 8.36 13.19 -11.22
C VAL A 252 9.11 14.36 -10.57
N GLY A 253 8.53 15.56 -10.57
CA GLY A 253 9.12 16.74 -9.92
C GLY A 253 9.32 16.53 -8.42
N ILE A 254 8.33 15.95 -7.73
CA ILE A 254 8.42 15.63 -6.30
C ILE A 254 9.46 14.55 -6.04
N ALA A 255 9.46 13.47 -6.82
CA ALA A 255 10.44 12.38 -6.67
C ALA A 255 11.89 12.89 -6.80
N ARG A 256 12.15 13.77 -7.78
CA ARG A 256 13.45 14.46 -7.94
C ARG A 256 13.80 15.36 -6.77
N GLN A 257 12.82 16.10 -6.25
CA GLN A 257 13.03 16.95 -5.07
C GLN A 257 13.40 16.13 -3.83
N LEU A 258 12.85 14.92 -3.71
CA LEU A 258 13.17 13.98 -2.63
C LEU A 258 14.50 13.25 -2.86
N GLY A 259 15.01 13.23 -4.09
CA GLY A 259 16.15 12.41 -4.50
C GLY A 259 15.83 10.91 -4.48
N ASP A 260 14.56 10.54 -4.66
CA ASP A 260 14.09 9.16 -4.58
C ASP A 260 13.99 8.55 -5.99
N THR A 261 15.05 7.84 -6.38
CA THR A 261 15.12 7.17 -7.68
C THR A 261 14.07 6.06 -7.83
N ALA A 262 13.67 5.40 -6.74
CA ALA A 262 12.64 4.37 -6.79
C ALA A 262 11.27 4.97 -7.12
N ALA A 263 10.94 6.13 -6.54
CA ALA A 263 9.75 6.88 -6.93
C ALA A 263 9.82 7.36 -8.38
N GLU A 264 10.97 7.84 -8.87
CA GLU A 264 11.14 8.24 -10.27
C GLU A 264 10.91 7.06 -11.23
N ASP A 265 11.57 5.93 -10.98
CA ASP A 265 11.45 4.71 -11.79
C ASP A 265 10.01 4.18 -11.81
N THR A 266 9.35 4.16 -10.65
CA THR A 266 7.94 3.75 -10.55
C THR A 266 7.04 4.67 -11.37
N ASN A 267 7.25 5.99 -11.31
CA ASN A 267 6.50 6.95 -12.12
C ASN A 267 6.77 6.78 -13.63
N ALA A 268 7.99 6.42 -14.03
CA ALA A 268 8.33 6.11 -15.42
C ALA A 268 7.64 4.82 -15.90
N GLY A 269 7.57 3.79 -15.05
CA GLY A 269 6.82 2.56 -15.31
C GLY A 269 5.33 2.83 -15.51
N ILE A 270 4.72 3.63 -14.63
CA ILE A 270 3.30 4.04 -14.75
C ILE A 270 3.06 4.79 -16.07
N ALA A 271 3.91 5.76 -16.42
CA ALA A 271 3.80 6.48 -17.70
C ALA A 271 3.90 5.54 -18.91
N THR A 272 4.73 4.51 -18.82
CA THR A 272 4.88 3.51 -19.88
C THR A 272 3.60 2.69 -20.04
N ILE A 273 2.94 2.29 -18.95
CA ILE A 273 1.63 1.61 -18.99
C ILE A 273 0.60 2.50 -19.69
N THR A 274 0.50 3.78 -19.30
CA THR A 274 -0.43 4.73 -19.94
C THR A 274 -0.16 4.88 -21.43
N ARG A 275 1.12 5.00 -21.84
CA ARG A 275 1.51 5.11 -23.25
C ARG A 275 1.11 3.87 -24.05
N LEU A 276 1.46 2.67 -23.56
CA LEU A 276 1.15 1.40 -24.25
C LEU A 276 -0.36 1.20 -24.41
N PHE A 277 -1.14 1.53 -23.38
CA PHE A 277 -2.60 1.48 -23.45
C PHE A 277 -3.16 2.43 -24.52
N ASN A 278 -2.65 3.67 -24.58
CA ASN A 278 -3.07 4.63 -25.61
C ASN A 278 -2.66 4.19 -27.03
N GLU A 279 -1.47 3.59 -27.20
CA GLU A 279 -1.00 3.06 -28.49
C GLU A 279 -1.88 1.92 -28.99
N ALA A 280 -2.23 0.98 -28.13
CA ALA A 280 -3.15 -0.12 -28.47
C ALA A 280 -4.49 0.41 -28.98
N ARG A 281 -5.03 1.44 -28.33
CA ARG A 281 -6.29 2.07 -28.75
C ARG A 281 -6.20 2.77 -30.11
N LEU A 282 -5.08 3.45 -30.38
CA LEU A 282 -4.88 4.11 -31.68
C LEU A 282 -4.88 3.10 -32.84
N LEU A 283 -4.40 1.88 -32.62
CA LEU A 283 -4.45 0.81 -33.61
C LEU A 283 -5.90 0.34 -33.88
N GLU A 284 -6.74 0.26 -32.85
CA GLU A 284 -8.17 -0.08 -32.98
C GLU A 284 -8.94 0.98 -33.77
N ASP A 285 -8.63 2.27 -33.55
CA ASP A 285 -9.25 3.40 -34.24
C ASP A 285 -8.74 3.59 -35.70
N GLY A 286 -7.90 2.69 -36.20
CA GLY A 286 -7.32 2.77 -37.55
C GLY A 286 -6.20 3.82 -37.71
N GLY A 287 -5.69 4.35 -36.60
CA GLY A 287 -4.54 5.24 -36.55
C GLY A 287 -3.21 4.51 -36.73
N LYS A 288 -2.21 5.18 -37.28
CA LYS A 288 -0.83 4.66 -37.30
C LYS A 288 -0.13 5.05 -35.99
N PRO A 289 0.56 4.11 -35.30
CA PRO A 289 1.36 4.45 -34.14
C PRO A 289 2.50 5.40 -34.57
N SER A 290 2.83 6.37 -33.72
CA SER A 290 3.82 7.41 -34.04
C SER A 290 5.28 6.91 -34.02
N THR A 291 5.53 5.71 -33.48
CA THR A 291 6.87 5.08 -33.43
C THR A 291 6.72 3.59 -33.10
N PRO A 292 7.59 2.69 -33.61
CA PRO A 292 7.59 1.29 -33.18
C PRO A 292 8.00 1.17 -31.70
N PRO A 293 7.45 0.19 -30.95
CA PRO A 293 7.83 -0.03 -29.56
C PRO A 293 9.31 -0.43 -29.50
N ASP A 294 10.08 0.27 -28.67
CA ASP A 294 11.47 -0.07 -28.39
C ASP A 294 11.50 -1.43 -27.66
N SER A 295 12.13 -2.44 -28.26
CA SER A 295 12.16 -3.81 -27.74
C SER A 295 12.83 -3.91 -26.36
N GLY A 296 13.60 -2.90 -25.95
CA GLY A 296 14.18 -2.81 -24.60
C GLY A 296 13.19 -2.35 -23.51
N ALA A 297 12.03 -1.80 -23.87
CA ALA A 297 11.06 -1.28 -22.89
C ALA A 297 10.25 -2.39 -22.21
N GLN A 298 9.96 -3.50 -22.91
CA GLN A 298 9.21 -4.63 -22.36
C GLN A 298 10.01 -5.42 -21.30
N GLU A 299 11.30 -5.67 -21.53
CA GLU A 299 12.18 -6.33 -20.53
C GLU A 299 12.46 -5.45 -19.30
N ASN A 300 12.52 -4.12 -19.48
CA ASN A 300 12.69 -3.18 -18.37
C ASN A 300 11.41 -3.00 -17.54
N LEU A 301 10.21 -3.01 -18.13
CA LEU A 301 8.94 -2.88 -17.39
C LEU A 301 8.77 -3.96 -16.32
N THR A 302 9.01 -5.23 -16.68
CA THR A 302 8.87 -6.35 -15.75
C THR A 302 9.97 -6.34 -14.70
N THR A 303 11.19 -5.95 -15.05
CA THR A 303 12.35 -5.98 -14.13
C THR A 303 12.32 -4.78 -13.17
N THR A 304 12.09 -3.58 -13.69
CA THR A 304 12.00 -2.35 -12.89
C THR A 304 10.81 -2.41 -11.92
N LEU A 305 9.64 -2.94 -12.30
CA LEU A 305 8.50 -3.02 -11.36
C LEU A 305 8.58 -4.21 -10.38
N ARG A 306 9.38 -5.25 -10.68
CA ARG A 306 9.59 -6.40 -9.78
C ARG A 306 10.52 -6.10 -8.60
N GLU A 307 11.48 -5.19 -8.78
CA GLU A 307 12.53 -4.90 -7.79
C GLU A 307 12.23 -3.65 -6.92
N GLN A 308 11.10 -2.98 -7.14
CA GLN A 308 10.77 -1.73 -6.46
C GLN A 308 10.10 -1.98 -5.09
N PRO A 309 10.37 -1.12 -4.09
CA PRO A 309 9.75 -1.21 -2.77
C PRO A 309 8.26 -0.81 -2.77
N LEU A 310 7.72 -0.34 -3.91
CA LEU A 310 6.30 -0.07 -4.11
C LEU A 310 5.61 -1.32 -4.65
N TYR A 311 4.56 -1.79 -3.96
CA TYR A 311 3.72 -2.87 -4.47
C TYR A 311 2.98 -2.41 -5.73
N VAL A 312 3.51 -2.79 -6.88
CA VAL A 312 2.82 -2.83 -8.17
C VAL A 312 2.63 -4.31 -8.45
N ALA A 313 1.41 -4.83 -8.31
CA ALA A 313 1.22 -6.28 -8.33
C ALA A 313 1.59 -6.84 -9.71
N GLU A 314 2.42 -7.89 -9.74
CA GLU A 314 2.66 -8.68 -10.96
C GLU A 314 1.35 -9.21 -11.56
N THR A 315 0.31 -9.41 -10.73
CA THR A 315 -1.03 -9.81 -11.16
C THR A 315 -1.87 -8.67 -11.74
N GLU A 316 -1.73 -7.42 -11.26
CA GLU A 316 -2.37 -6.24 -11.88
C GLU A 316 -1.71 -5.96 -13.24
N LEU A 317 -0.38 -6.15 -13.35
CA LEU A 317 0.37 -6.07 -14.61
C LEU A 317 0.05 -7.23 -15.57
N ALA A 318 -0.04 -8.47 -15.07
CA ALA A 318 -0.41 -9.62 -15.89
C ALA A 318 -1.88 -9.56 -16.36
N ALA A 319 -2.78 -8.99 -15.56
CA ALA A 319 -4.15 -8.71 -15.99
C ALA A 319 -4.18 -7.65 -17.10
N LEU A 320 -3.31 -6.63 -17.04
CA LEU A 320 -3.13 -5.65 -18.10
C LEU A 320 -2.55 -6.29 -19.38
N GLU A 321 -1.52 -7.14 -19.27
CA GLU A 321 -0.94 -7.89 -20.40
C GLU A 321 -1.93 -8.88 -21.04
N LEU A 322 -2.90 -9.42 -20.29
CA LEU A 322 -3.96 -10.28 -20.82
C LEU A 322 -5.13 -9.48 -21.43
N SER A 323 -5.21 -8.18 -21.14
CA SER A 323 -6.26 -7.28 -21.63
C SER A 323 -5.82 -6.41 -22.82
N MET A 324 -4.52 -6.37 -23.10
CA MET A 324 -3.88 -5.76 -24.27
C MET A 324 -3.63 -6.81 -25.36
#